data_AF-A0A6M1NIM8-F1
#
_entry.id   AF-A0A6M1NIM8-F1
#
_cell.length_a   1.000
_cell.length_b   1.000
_cell.length_c   1.000
_cell.angle_alpha   90.00
_cell.angle_beta   90.00
_cell.angle_gamma   90.00
#
_symmetry.space_group_name_H-M   'P 1'
#
loop_
_entity.id
_entity.type
_entity.pdbx_description
1 polymer ?
#
loop_
_entity_poly.entity_id
_entity_poly.type
_entity_poly.pdbx_seq_one_letter_code
_entity_poly.pdbx_strand_id
1 'polypeptide(L)'
;MDITYYIYLGVLTMASLTAIVSLKKAISFPVRIISLLVLYTGVVEWGVFYKTEFMSEKESAQIYNCFMLMQYVAFAHYFQQIIQLRWARKVIQVFLYLFPVLWYLLVFFVFKFSEWNSYVYMIGGVFTIFFAIVYCYELLSAEEPLMLRNCSEFWVAIGLIFFYVCSVPYMGMYRFLTEYHVNLATLLWVPLQISNIVMYSLFTYAFICQLTITKRS
;
A
#
# COMPACT_ATOMS: atom_id res chain seq x y z
N MET A 1 1.39 22.29 -3.96
CA MET A 1 0.65 21.05 -3.66
C MET A 1 -0.81 21.40 -3.44
N ASP A 2 -1.74 20.47 -3.71
CA ASP A 2 -3.18 20.73 -3.60
C ASP A 2 -3.72 20.38 -2.21
N ILE A 3 -4.90 20.94 -1.87
CA ILE A 3 -5.55 20.71 -0.56
C ILE A 3 -5.76 19.22 -0.25
N THR A 4 -6.03 18.41 -1.26
CA THR A 4 -6.20 16.96 -1.14
C THR A 4 -4.93 16.25 -0.67
N TYR A 5 -3.76 16.74 -1.06
CA TYR A 5 -2.47 16.20 -0.62
C TYR A 5 -2.22 16.46 0.87
N TYR A 6 -2.56 17.65 1.37
CA TYR A 6 -2.45 17.96 2.80
C TYR A 6 -3.41 17.12 3.66
N ILE A 7 -4.65 16.90 3.18
CA ILE A 7 -5.61 16.00 3.84
C ILE A 7 -5.05 14.57 3.88
N TYR A 8 -4.53 14.09 2.76
CA TYR A 8 -3.85 12.81 2.67
C TYR A 8 -2.72 12.67 3.71
N LEU A 9 -1.82 13.65 3.78
CA LEU A 9 -0.69 13.63 4.71
C LEU A 9 -1.16 13.64 6.17
N GLY A 10 -2.23 14.39 6.48
CA GLY A 10 -2.86 14.40 7.80
C GLY A 10 -3.41 13.02 8.18
N VAL A 11 -4.15 12.37 7.29
CA VAL A 11 -4.71 11.02 7.51
C VAL A 11 -3.60 9.97 7.63
N LEU A 12 -2.56 10.03 6.79
CA LEU A 12 -1.39 9.15 6.91
C LEU A 12 -0.66 9.33 8.24
N THR A 13 -0.56 10.57 8.73
CA THR A 13 0.03 10.86 10.04
C THR A 13 -0.81 10.26 11.17
N MET A 14 -2.14 10.34 11.10
CA MET A 14 -3.03 9.65 12.05
C MET A 14 -2.86 8.13 12.00
N ALA A 15 -2.77 7.55 10.80
CA ALA A 15 -2.50 6.12 10.62
C ALA A 15 -1.14 5.72 11.21
N SER A 16 -0.13 6.56 11.04
CA SER A 16 1.21 6.35 11.61
C SER A 16 1.20 6.42 13.13
N LEU A 17 0.54 7.42 13.73
CA LEU A 17 0.44 7.53 15.18
C LEU A 17 -0.31 6.33 15.80
N THR A 18 -1.41 5.90 15.17
CA THR A 18 -2.14 4.71 15.63
C THR A 18 -1.33 3.43 15.45
N ALA A 19 -0.50 3.33 14.40
CA ALA A 19 0.46 2.23 14.22
C ALA A 19 1.54 2.19 15.31
N ILE A 20 2.06 3.34 15.78
CA ILE A 20 3.01 3.37 16.91
C ILE A 20 2.33 2.83 18.17
N VAL A 21 1.09 3.26 18.43
CA VAL A 21 0.32 2.80 19.60
C VAL A 21 -0.01 1.31 19.50
N SER A 22 -0.35 0.81 18.32
CA SER A 22 -0.62 -0.62 18.10
C SER A 22 0.63 -1.48 18.31
N LEU A 23 1.80 -1.07 17.81
CA LEU A 23 3.06 -1.80 17.96
C LEU A 23 3.54 -1.89 19.42
N LYS A 24 3.23 -0.90 20.25
CA LYS A 24 3.53 -0.93 21.69
C LYS A 24 2.70 -1.98 22.44
N LYS A 25 1.60 -2.45 21.86
CA LYS A 25 0.79 -3.54 22.42
C LYS A 25 1.13 -4.85 21.72
N ALA A 26 0.89 -5.98 22.38
CA ALA A 26 1.14 -7.31 21.86
C ALA A 26 0.16 -7.70 20.73
N ILE A 27 0.13 -6.94 19.64
CA ILE A 27 -0.74 -7.18 18.48
C ILE A 27 -0.30 -8.41 17.67
N SER A 28 -1.23 -8.95 16.88
CA SER A 28 -0.99 -10.07 15.97
C SER A 28 0.14 -9.77 14.99
N PHE A 29 0.91 -10.79 14.63
CA PHE A 29 2.07 -10.65 13.74
C PHE A 29 1.73 -10.02 12.37
N PRO A 30 0.62 -10.36 11.69
CA PRO A 30 0.27 -9.74 10.41
C PRO A 30 0.07 -8.23 10.50
N VAL A 31 -0.63 -7.76 11.54
CA VAL A 31 -0.89 -6.32 11.73
C VAL A 31 0.40 -5.56 12.00
N ARG A 32 1.41 -6.17 12.63
CA ARG A 32 2.74 -5.55 12.82
C ARG A 32 3.41 -5.19 11.50
N ILE A 33 3.30 -6.06 10.48
CA ILE A 33 3.89 -5.81 9.16
C ILE A 33 3.29 -4.55 8.56
N ILE A 34 1.96 -4.44 8.57
CA ILE A 34 1.24 -3.27 8.03
C ILE A 34 1.53 -2.03 8.87
N SER A 35 1.59 -2.13 10.20
CA SER A 35 1.96 -1.01 11.05
C SER A 35 3.36 -0.48 10.73
N LEU A 36 4.36 -1.36 10.59
CA LEU A 36 5.72 -0.96 10.20
C LEU A 36 5.76 -0.34 8.81
N LEU A 37 5.02 -0.90 7.85
CA LEU A 37 4.93 -0.35 6.51
C LEU A 37 4.28 1.03 6.48
N VAL A 38 3.23 1.27 7.28
CA VAL A 38 2.60 2.59 7.41
C VAL A 38 3.58 3.61 7.99
N LEU A 39 4.37 3.24 9.00
CA LEU A 39 5.42 4.11 9.53
C LEU A 39 6.48 4.44 8.49
N TYR A 40 6.95 3.43 7.75
CA TYR A 40 7.89 3.62 6.66
C TYR A 40 7.32 4.55 5.57
N THR A 41 6.03 4.36 5.22
CA THR A 41 5.33 5.23 4.27
C THR A 41 5.24 6.66 4.79
N GLY A 42 4.93 6.85 6.07
CA GLY A 42 4.94 8.16 6.71
C GLY A 42 6.30 8.86 6.60
N VAL A 43 7.40 8.14 6.85
CA VAL A 43 8.76 8.68 6.69
C VAL A 43 9.05 9.08 5.25
N VAL A 44 8.67 8.24 4.29
CA VAL A 44 8.87 8.51 2.85
C VAL A 44 8.09 9.75 2.42
N GLU A 45 6.80 9.83 2.74
CA GLU A 45 5.92 10.91 2.29
C GLU A 45 6.25 12.25 2.95
N TRP A 46 6.59 12.25 4.24
CA TRP A 46 7.11 13.45 4.91
C TRP A 46 8.48 13.86 4.36
N GLY A 47 9.33 12.90 3.99
CA GLY A 47 10.61 13.17 3.33
C GLY A 47 10.44 13.80 1.94
N VAL A 48 9.51 13.28 1.14
CA VAL A 48 9.16 13.84 -0.18
C VAL A 48 8.51 15.21 -0.04
N PHE A 49 7.62 15.39 0.94
CA PHE A 49 7.03 16.69 1.25
C PHE A 49 8.12 17.73 1.57
N TYR A 50 9.03 17.39 2.49
CA TYR A 50 10.13 18.26 2.86
C TYR A 50 11.04 18.60 1.68
N LYS A 51 11.42 17.59 0.87
CA LYS A 51 12.23 17.79 -0.33
C LYS A 51 11.54 18.74 -1.32
N THR A 52 10.24 18.57 -1.55
CA THR A 52 9.50 19.34 -2.55
C THR A 52 9.27 20.79 -2.13
N GLU A 53 9.02 21.05 -0.85
CA GLU A 53 8.76 22.41 -0.34
C GLU A 53 10.04 23.19 -0.03
N PHE A 54 11.10 22.54 0.44
CA PHE A 54 12.28 23.21 0.97
C PHE A 54 13.57 22.99 0.17
N MET A 55 13.61 22.05 -0.80
CA MET A 55 14.79 21.80 -1.62
C MET A 55 14.54 22.12 -3.10
N SER A 56 15.59 22.52 -3.82
CA SER A 56 15.50 22.86 -5.25
C SER A 56 15.37 21.63 -6.17
N GLU A 57 15.76 20.45 -5.69
CA GLU A 57 15.62 19.20 -6.43
C GLU A 57 14.20 18.65 -6.30
N LYS A 58 13.47 18.59 -7.41
CA LYS A 58 12.06 18.15 -7.43
C LYS A 58 11.87 16.67 -7.79
N GLU A 59 12.94 15.97 -8.17
CA GLU A 59 12.85 14.56 -8.57
C GLU A 59 12.83 13.66 -7.33
N SER A 60 11.68 13.02 -7.09
CA SER A 60 11.46 12.07 -5.98
C SER A 60 11.28 10.62 -6.45
N ALA A 61 11.38 10.36 -7.75
CA ALA A 61 11.16 9.05 -8.35
C ALA A 61 12.09 7.97 -7.79
N GLN A 62 13.33 8.31 -7.45
CA GLN A 62 14.30 7.40 -6.81
C GLN A 62 13.78 6.85 -5.48
N ILE A 63 13.23 7.74 -4.64
CA ILE A 63 12.67 7.38 -3.33
C ILE A 63 11.49 6.43 -3.55
N TYR A 64 10.61 6.75 -4.49
CA TYR A 64 9.45 5.92 -4.82
C TYR A 64 9.82 4.57 -5.42
N ASN A 65 10.87 4.48 -6.23
CA ASN A 65 11.34 3.20 -6.78
C ASN A 65 11.79 2.24 -5.67
N CYS A 66 12.55 2.72 -4.69
CA CYS A 66 12.92 1.93 -3.51
C CYS A 66 11.71 1.60 -2.63
N PHE A 67 10.82 2.58 -2.43
CA PHE A 67 9.61 2.43 -1.64
C PHE A 67 8.71 1.32 -2.21
N MET A 68 8.50 1.28 -3.53
CA MET A 68 7.70 0.26 -4.19
C MET A 68 8.20 -1.16 -3.91
N LEU A 69 9.52 -1.39 -3.94
CA LEU A 69 10.09 -2.71 -3.63
C LEU A 69 9.68 -3.16 -2.23
N MET A 70 9.94 -2.31 -1.23
CA MET A 70 9.66 -2.62 0.16
C MET A 70 8.16 -2.78 0.42
N GLN A 71 7.34 -1.91 -0.19
CA GLN A 71 5.89 -1.92 -0.06
C GLN A 71 5.28 -3.23 -0.56
N TYR A 72 5.59 -3.64 -1.79
CA TYR A 72 4.97 -4.83 -2.38
C TYR A 72 5.49 -6.13 -1.77
N VAL A 73 6.76 -6.18 -1.35
CA VAL A 73 7.28 -7.32 -0.58
C VAL A 73 6.59 -7.43 0.78
N ALA A 74 6.38 -6.31 1.48
CA ALA A 74 5.68 -6.29 2.75
C ALA A 74 4.21 -6.72 2.61
N PHE A 75 3.50 -6.26 1.58
CA PHE A 75 2.12 -6.70 1.33
C PHE A 75 2.04 -8.18 0.99
N ALA A 76 2.93 -8.70 0.13
CA ALA A 76 2.97 -10.12 -0.18
C ALA A 76 3.24 -10.95 1.09
N HIS A 77 4.20 -10.55 1.92
CA HIS A 77 4.49 -11.22 3.18
C HIS A 77 3.31 -11.13 4.16
N TYR A 78 2.62 -9.99 4.24
CA TYR A 78 1.39 -9.85 5.02
C TYR A 78 0.32 -10.87 4.60
N PHE A 79 0.01 -10.95 3.30
CA PHE A 79 -0.97 -11.88 2.78
C PHE A 79 -0.57 -13.35 2.97
N GLN A 80 0.73 -13.66 2.90
CA GLN A 80 1.25 -15.01 3.14
C GLN A 80 0.90 -15.56 4.54
N GLN A 81 0.73 -14.67 5.53
CA GLN A 81 0.44 -15.02 6.92
C GLN A 81 -1.05 -15.26 7.17
N ILE A 82 -1.93 -14.61 6.40
CA ILE A 82 -3.38 -14.63 6.65
C ILE A 82 -4.16 -15.55 5.69
N ILE A 83 -3.62 -15.78 4.48
CA ILE A 83 -4.20 -16.68 3.47
C ILE A 83 -3.84 -18.13 3.79
N GLN A 84 -4.85 -19.01 3.82
CA GLN A 84 -4.68 -20.43 4.14
C GLN A 84 -4.62 -21.33 2.90
N LEU A 85 -5.16 -20.90 1.77
CA LEU A 85 -5.25 -21.68 0.55
C LEU A 85 -3.87 -21.98 -0.04
N ARG A 86 -3.56 -23.27 -0.15
CA ARG A 86 -2.21 -23.77 -0.46
C ARG A 86 -1.68 -23.25 -1.80
N TRP A 87 -2.52 -23.19 -2.83
CA TRP A 87 -2.09 -22.70 -4.14
C TRP A 87 -1.78 -21.21 -4.11
N ALA A 88 -2.58 -20.40 -3.40
CA ALA A 88 -2.36 -18.97 -3.26
C ALA A 88 -1.07 -18.67 -2.50
N ARG A 89 -0.79 -19.41 -1.42
CA ARG A 89 0.49 -19.28 -0.69
C ARG A 89 1.70 -19.60 -1.55
N LYS A 90 1.61 -20.59 -2.45
CA LYS A 90 2.68 -20.87 -3.44
C LYS A 90 2.88 -19.70 -4.41
N VAL A 91 1.80 -19.10 -4.91
CA VAL A 91 1.88 -17.91 -5.78
C VAL A 91 2.55 -16.75 -5.05
N ILE A 92 2.16 -16.49 -3.79
CA ILE A 92 2.78 -15.44 -2.95
C ILE A 92 4.27 -15.71 -2.73
N GLN A 93 4.65 -16.96 -2.47
CA GLN A 93 6.06 -17.33 -2.29
C GLN A 93 6.87 -17.10 -3.56
N VAL A 94 6.34 -17.50 -4.73
CA VAL A 94 6.97 -17.24 -6.03
C VAL A 94 7.10 -15.72 -6.25
N PHE A 95 6.06 -14.95 -5.95
CA PHE A 95 6.09 -13.49 -6.04
C PHE A 95 7.18 -12.87 -5.15
N LEU A 96 7.32 -13.33 -3.89
CA LEU A 96 8.34 -12.83 -2.95
C LEU A 96 9.78 -13.02 -3.47
N TYR A 97 10.05 -14.07 -4.24
CA TYR A 97 11.37 -14.29 -4.85
C TYR A 97 11.55 -13.59 -6.19
N LEU A 98 10.54 -13.64 -7.07
CA LEU A 98 10.65 -13.09 -8.43
C LEU A 98 10.51 -11.58 -8.47
N PHE A 99 9.68 -10.98 -7.60
CA PHE A 99 9.41 -9.55 -7.64
C PHE A 99 10.66 -8.68 -7.37
N PRO A 100 11.51 -8.97 -6.36
CA PRO A 100 12.77 -8.23 -6.18
C PRO A 100 13.73 -8.34 -7.36
N VAL A 101 13.81 -9.53 -7.98
CA VAL A 101 14.64 -9.75 -9.18
C VAL A 101 14.11 -8.93 -10.36
N LEU A 102 12.80 -8.97 -10.58
CA LEU A 102 12.13 -8.18 -11.61
C LEU A 102 12.31 -6.68 -11.39
N TRP A 103 12.13 -6.21 -10.15
CA TRP A 103 12.37 -4.82 -9.78
C TRP A 103 13.81 -4.41 -10.11
N TYR A 104 14.79 -5.21 -9.72
CA TYR A 104 16.20 -4.93 -9.99
C TYR A 104 16.48 -4.83 -11.50
N LEU A 105 15.99 -5.80 -12.28
CA LEU A 105 16.15 -5.79 -13.73
C LEU A 105 15.50 -4.55 -14.37
N LEU A 106 14.26 -4.22 -14.00
CA LEU A 106 13.56 -3.09 -14.58
C LEU A 106 14.17 -1.74 -14.18
N VAL A 107 14.61 -1.58 -12.93
CA VAL A 107 15.12 -0.30 -12.41
C VAL A 107 16.55 0.03 -12.86
N PHE A 108 17.39 -0.98 -13.11
CA PHE A 108 18.79 -0.76 -13.49
C PHE A 108 19.09 -1.02 -14.97
N PHE A 109 18.32 -1.86 -15.66
CA PHE A 109 18.61 -2.25 -17.05
C PHE A 109 17.60 -1.72 -18.08
N VAL A 110 16.35 -1.45 -17.67
CA VAL A 110 15.29 -1.00 -18.61
C VAL A 110 14.96 0.47 -18.42
N PHE A 111 14.74 0.88 -17.17
CA PHE A 111 14.49 2.26 -16.77
C PHE A 111 15.72 2.81 -16.04
N LYS A 112 15.78 4.13 -15.87
CA LYS A 112 16.76 4.74 -14.97
C LYS A 112 16.21 4.76 -13.55
N PHE A 113 17.10 4.69 -12.57
CA PHE A 113 16.73 4.80 -11.15
C PHE A 113 15.95 6.09 -10.81
N SER A 114 16.19 7.18 -11.56
CA SER A 114 15.48 8.46 -11.42
C SER A 114 14.18 8.57 -12.21
N GLU A 115 13.79 7.55 -12.97
CA GLU A 115 12.55 7.56 -13.75
C GLU A 115 11.46 6.74 -13.04
N TRP A 116 10.21 7.19 -13.15
CA TRP A 116 9.06 6.44 -12.63
C TRP A 116 8.91 5.11 -13.37
N ASN A 117 8.81 4.02 -12.62
CA ASN A 117 8.65 2.68 -13.18
C ASN A 117 7.19 2.19 -13.10
N SER A 118 6.40 2.52 -14.12
CA SER A 118 5.00 2.08 -14.22
C SER A 118 4.83 0.56 -14.21
N TYR A 119 5.77 -0.20 -14.75
CA TYR A 119 5.68 -1.66 -14.82
C TYR A 119 5.80 -2.33 -13.46
N VAL A 120 6.77 -1.89 -12.65
CA VAL A 120 6.92 -2.33 -11.26
C VAL A 120 5.64 -2.03 -10.47
N TYR A 121 5.10 -0.81 -10.63
CA TYR A 121 3.88 -0.41 -9.94
C TYR A 121 2.68 -1.27 -10.35
N MET A 122 2.47 -1.49 -11.65
CA MET A 122 1.36 -2.30 -12.16
C MET A 122 1.44 -3.74 -11.66
N ILE A 123 2.60 -4.38 -11.78
CA ILE A 123 2.76 -5.78 -11.38
C ILE A 123 2.55 -5.93 -9.87
N GLY A 124 3.19 -5.08 -9.07
CA GLY A 124 3.00 -5.09 -7.62
C GLY A 124 1.55 -4.84 -7.21
N GLY A 125 0.90 -3.84 -7.81
CA GLY A 125 -0.49 -3.49 -7.54
C GLY A 125 -1.48 -4.59 -7.92
N VAL A 126 -1.35 -5.18 -9.12
CA VAL A 126 -2.23 -6.28 -9.59
C VAL A 126 -2.12 -7.50 -8.68
N PHE A 127 -0.91 -7.91 -8.30
CA PHE A 127 -0.74 -9.02 -7.35
C PHE A 127 -1.29 -8.67 -5.96
N THR A 128 -1.14 -7.43 -5.51
CA THR A 128 -1.72 -6.98 -4.23
C THR A 128 -3.25 -7.06 -4.24
N ILE A 129 -3.90 -6.60 -5.32
CA ILE A 129 -5.36 -6.76 -5.51
C ILE A 129 -5.73 -8.24 -5.50
N PHE A 130 -5.01 -9.06 -6.27
CA PHE A 130 -5.28 -10.48 -6.36
C PHE A 130 -5.22 -11.18 -4.99
N PHE A 131 -4.16 -10.93 -4.21
CA PHE A 131 -4.03 -11.50 -2.86
C PHE A 131 -5.14 -11.02 -1.93
N ALA A 132 -5.49 -9.73 -1.98
CA ALA A 132 -6.58 -9.19 -1.18
C ALA A 132 -7.93 -9.84 -1.53
N ILE A 133 -8.21 -10.06 -2.81
CA ILE A 133 -9.44 -10.74 -3.28
C ILE A 133 -9.47 -12.19 -2.81
N VAL A 134 -8.36 -12.92 -2.95
CA VAL A 134 -8.27 -14.32 -2.48
C VAL A 134 -8.52 -14.40 -0.98
N TYR A 135 -7.93 -13.50 -0.20
CA TYR A 135 -8.18 -13.42 1.24
C TYR A 135 -9.67 -13.13 1.55
N CYS A 136 -10.28 -12.15 0.88
CA CYS A 136 -11.71 -11.87 1.05
C CYS A 136 -12.59 -13.07 0.67
N TYR A 137 -12.23 -13.81 -0.38
CA TYR A 137 -12.93 -15.02 -0.79
C TYR A 137 -12.86 -16.12 0.28
N GLU A 138 -11.67 -16.38 0.84
CA GLU A 138 -11.51 -17.34 1.94
C GLU A 138 -12.33 -16.93 3.16
N LEU A 139 -12.28 -15.65 3.53
CA LEU A 139 -12.98 -15.12 4.70
C LEU A 139 -14.50 -15.26 4.55
N LEU A 140 -15.04 -14.99 3.36
CA LEU A 140 -16.47 -15.08 3.07
C LEU A 140 -16.97 -16.51 2.84
N SER A 141 -16.06 -17.44 2.52
CA SER A 141 -16.39 -18.87 2.33
C SER A 141 -16.21 -19.69 3.60
N ALA A 142 -15.79 -19.08 4.71
CA ALA A 142 -15.61 -19.77 5.98
C ALA A 142 -16.96 -20.24 6.56
N GLU A 143 -16.99 -21.46 7.10
CA GLU A 143 -18.20 -22.04 7.70
C GLU A 143 -18.63 -21.32 8.99
N GLU A 144 -17.68 -20.72 9.71
CA GLU A 144 -17.95 -20.01 10.95
C GLU A 144 -18.36 -18.55 10.70
N PRO A 145 -19.47 -18.08 11.31
CA PRO A 145 -19.89 -16.70 11.19
C PRO A 145 -18.91 -15.76 11.90
N LEU A 146 -18.03 -15.12 11.13
CA LEU A 146 -17.10 -14.11 11.62
C LEU A 146 -17.74 -12.72 11.59
N MET A 147 -17.66 -12.00 12.71
CA MET A 147 -18.04 -10.59 12.75
C MET A 147 -16.99 -9.74 12.03
N LEU A 148 -17.20 -9.45 10.74
CA LEU A 148 -16.28 -8.66 9.89
C LEU A 148 -15.84 -7.33 10.51
N ARG A 149 -16.72 -6.69 11.29
CA ARG A 149 -16.40 -5.44 12.01
C ARG A 149 -15.19 -5.60 12.94
N ASN A 150 -14.98 -6.79 13.48
CA ASN A 150 -13.90 -7.12 14.40
C ASN A 150 -12.69 -7.77 13.70
N CYS A 151 -12.68 -7.88 12.36
CA CYS A 151 -11.58 -8.49 11.62
C CYS A 151 -10.65 -7.38 11.09
N SER A 152 -9.54 -7.13 11.79
CA SER A 152 -8.58 -6.09 11.40
C SER A 152 -8.05 -6.29 9.98
N GLU A 153 -7.82 -7.55 9.61
CA GLU A 153 -7.25 -8.00 8.35
C GLU A 153 -8.19 -7.73 7.16
N PHE A 154 -9.50 -7.82 7.40
CA PHE A 154 -10.52 -7.46 6.41
C PHE A 154 -10.43 -5.99 6.00
N TRP A 155 -10.29 -5.09 6.96
CA TRP A 155 -10.21 -3.64 6.68
C TRP A 155 -8.93 -3.25 5.95
N VAL A 156 -7.81 -3.92 6.24
CA VAL A 156 -6.57 -3.77 5.45
C VAL A 156 -6.79 -4.23 4.01
N ALA A 157 -7.34 -5.43 3.80
CA ALA A 157 -7.57 -5.96 2.46
C ALA A 157 -8.50 -5.08 1.61
N ILE A 158 -9.60 -4.59 2.19
CA ILE A 158 -10.53 -3.68 1.50
C ILE A 158 -9.87 -2.34 1.17
N GLY A 159 -9.09 -1.78 2.09
CA GLY A 159 -8.34 -0.55 1.82
C GLY A 159 -7.36 -0.70 0.65
N LEU A 160 -6.65 -1.84 0.59
CA LEU A 160 -5.74 -2.16 -0.51
C LEU A 160 -6.48 -2.31 -1.84
N ILE A 161 -7.61 -3.03 -1.87
CA ILE A 161 -8.42 -3.19 -3.09
C ILE A 161 -8.87 -1.82 -3.60
N PHE A 162 -9.45 -1.00 -2.72
CA PHE A 162 -9.99 0.31 -3.10
C PHE A 162 -8.91 1.23 -3.68
N PHE A 163 -7.74 1.28 -3.04
CA PHE A 163 -6.62 2.06 -3.52
C PHE A 163 -6.10 1.53 -4.85
N TYR A 164 -5.73 0.25 -4.92
CA TYR A 164 -5.03 -0.29 -6.08
C TYR A 164 -5.90 -0.42 -7.32
N VAL A 165 -7.21 -0.62 -7.19
CA VAL A 165 -8.14 -0.58 -8.33
C VAL A 165 -8.16 0.82 -8.97
N CYS A 166 -8.07 1.87 -8.17
CA CYS A 166 -8.01 3.25 -8.68
C CYS A 166 -6.60 3.59 -9.19
N SER A 167 -5.56 3.17 -8.46
CA SER A 167 -4.20 3.64 -8.70
C SER A 167 -3.49 2.90 -9.83
N VAL A 168 -3.73 1.61 -10.02
CA VAL A 168 -3.03 0.80 -11.05
C VAL A 168 -3.28 1.34 -12.46
N PRO A 169 -4.53 1.61 -12.91
CA PRO A 169 -4.77 2.16 -14.23
C PRO A 169 -4.08 3.52 -14.43
N TYR A 170 -4.19 4.40 -13.42
CA TYR A 170 -3.59 5.73 -13.49
C TYR A 170 -2.06 5.68 -13.54
N MET A 171 -1.44 5.00 -12.58
CA MET A 171 0.02 4.91 -12.46
C MET A 171 0.66 4.08 -13.57
N GLY A 172 -0.06 3.10 -14.11
CA GLY A 172 0.33 2.34 -15.29
C GLY A 172 0.41 3.22 -16.54
N MET A 173 -0.51 4.17 -16.68
CA MET A 173 -0.53 5.13 -17.79
C MET A 173 0.18 6.45 -17.47
N TYR A 174 0.78 6.60 -16.29
CA TYR A 174 1.28 7.89 -15.80
C TYR A 174 2.19 8.59 -16.80
N ARG A 175 3.21 7.88 -17.33
CA ARG A 175 4.15 8.45 -18.32
C ARG A 175 3.45 8.90 -19.61
N PHE A 176 2.51 8.10 -20.12
CA PHE A 176 1.75 8.46 -21.30
C PHE A 176 0.85 9.69 -21.05
N LEU A 177 0.18 9.74 -19.90
CA LEU A 177 -0.69 10.85 -19.53
C LEU A 177 0.11 12.14 -19.30
N THR A 178 1.26 12.09 -18.65
CA THR A 178 2.07 13.30 -18.40
C THR A 178 2.78 13.81 -19.67
N GLU A 179 3.01 12.95 -20.66
CA GLU A 179 3.62 13.34 -21.94
C GLU A 179 2.60 13.89 -22.95
N TYR A 180 1.43 13.24 -23.08
CA TYR A 180 0.46 13.54 -24.13
C TYR A 180 -0.84 14.20 -23.64
N HIS A 181 -1.21 14.03 -22.37
CA HIS A 181 -2.51 14.44 -21.83
C HIS A 181 -2.43 15.02 -20.41
N VAL A 182 -1.57 16.04 -20.22
CA VAL A 182 -1.27 16.63 -18.89
C VAL A 182 -2.53 17.02 -18.10
N ASN A 183 -3.53 17.62 -18.75
CA ASN A 183 -4.78 18.02 -18.09
C ASN A 183 -5.57 16.81 -17.54
N LEU A 184 -5.52 15.67 -18.24
CA LEU A 184 -6.14 14.44 -17.75
C LEU A 184 -5.30 13.83 -16.62
N ALA A 185 -3.97 13.92 -16.70
CA ALA A 185 -3.06 13.46 -15.66
C ALA A 185 -3.29 14.18 -14.32
N THR A 186 -3.52 15.50 -14.35
CA THR A 186 -3.83 16.30 -13.15
C THR A 186 -5.23 16.03 -12.62
N LEU A 187 -6.23 15.85 -13.50
CA LEU A 187 -7.58 15.51 -13.10
C LEU A 187 -7.64 14.15 -12.38
N LEU A 188 -6.93 13.14 -12.89
CA LEU A 188 -6.89 11.79 -12.31
C LEU A 188 -6.02 11.70 -11.03
N TRP A 189 -5.22 12.73 -10.73
CA TRP A 189 -4.47 12.80 -9.47
C TRP A 189 -5.41 12.94 -8.25
N VAL A 190 -6.51 13.68 -8.40
CA VAL A 190 -7.49 13.88 -7.32
C VAL A 190 -8.12 12.57 -6.81
N PRO A 191 -8.73 11.72 -7.67
CA PRO A 191 -9.30 10.44 -7.22
C PRO A 191 -8.23 9.49 -6.65
N LEU A 192 -6.99 9.53 -7.17
CA LEU A 192 -5.87 8.81 -6.58
C LEU A 192 -5.65 9.23 -5.12
N GLN A 193 -5.60 10.54 -4.83
CA GLN A 193 -5.42 11.04 -3.46
C GLN A 193 -6.60 10.69 -2.55
N ILE A 194 -7.83 10.75 -3.07
CA ILE A 194 -9.02 10.30 -2.33
C ILE A 194 -8.91 8.81 -1.98
N SER A 195 -8.47 7.97 -2.91
CA SER A 195 -8.29 6.54 -2.67
C SER A 195 -7.22 6.24 -1.61
N ASN A 196 -6.13 7.03 -1.57
CA ASN A 196 -5.13 7.00 -0.50
C ASN A 196 -5.76 7.34 0.86
N ILE A 197 -6.52 8.44 0.94
CA ILE A 197 -7.21 8.87 2.17
C ILE A 197 -8.11 7.75 2.70
N VAL A 198 -8.88 7.11 1.82
CA VAL A 198 -9.76 5.98 2.17
C VAL A 198 -8.94 4.81 2.70
N MET A 199 -7.89 4.39 1.99
CA MET A 199 -7.04 3.28 2.41
C MET A 199 -6.43 3.50 3.80
N TYR A 200 -5.81 4.66 4.05
CA TYR A 200 -5.18 4.93 5.35
C TYR A 200 -6.20 5.13 6.48
N SER A 201 -7.41 5.61 6.18
CA SER A 201 -8.51 5.62 7.13
C SER A 201 -8.92 4.20 7.53
N LEU A 202 -9.00 3.27 6.57
CA LEU A 202 -9.31 1.86 6.82
C LEU A 202 -8.18 1.14 7.58
N PHE A 203 -6.91 1.47 7.31
CA PHE A 203 -5.78 0.95 8.10
C PHE A 203 -5.82 1.46 9.54
N THR A 204 -6.13 2.74 9.73
CA THR A 204 -6.34 3.33 11.06
C THR A 204 -7.45 2.57 11.81
N TYR A 205 -8.57 2.30 11.14
CA TYR A 205 -9.66 1.50 11.71
C TYR A 205 -9.21 0.08 12.06
N ALA A 206 -8.45 -0.58 11.18
CA ALA A 206 -7.88 -1.91 11.43
C ALA A 206 -7.02 -1.94 12.70
N PHE A 207 -6.16 -0.94 12.89
CA PHE A 207 -5.33 -0.82 14.09
C PHE A 207 -6.15 -0.59 15.36
N ILE A 208 -7.18 0.26 15.30
CA ILE A 208 -8.09 0.50 16.43
C ILE A 208 -8.89 -0.77 16.78
N CYS A 209 -9.33 -1.50 15.77
CA CYS A 209 -10.03 -2.77 15.92
C CYS A 209 -9.17 -3.78 16.68
N GLN A 210 -7.92 -3.97 16.24
CA GLN A 210 -6.96 -4.85 16.91
C GLN A 210 -6.68 -4.40 18.36
N LEU A 211 -6.50 -3.10 18.58
CA LEU A 211 -6.28 -2.53 19.91
C LEU A 211 -7.45 -2.78 20.87
N THR A 212 -8.68 -2.81 20.34
CA THR A 212 -9.90 -3.06 21.12
C THR A 212 -10.00 -4.52 21.50
N ILE A 213 -9.65 -5.43 20.60
CA ILE A 213 -9.63 -6.87 20.85
C ILE A 213 -8.58 -7.22 21.91
N THR A 214 -7.36 -6.70 21.78
CA THR A 214 -6.28 -6.93 22.76
C THR A 214 -6.60 -6.39 24.16
N LYS A 215 -7.46 -5.36 24.28
CA LYS A 215 -7.91 -4.87 25.60
C LYS A 215 -8.97 -5.76 26.26
N ARG A 216 -9.69 -6.58 25.49
CA ARG A 216 -10.77 -7.45 25.98
C ARG A 216 -10.30 -8.85 26.34
N SER A 217 -9.17 -9.28 25.80
CA SER A 217 -8.46 -10.51 26.18
C SER A 217 -7.65 -10.31 27.45
#